data_AF-A0A7J8NYY2-F1
#
_entry.id   AF-A0A7J8NYY2-F1
#
_cell.length_a   1.000
_cell.length_b   1.000
_cell.length_c   1.000
_cell.angle_alpha   90.00
_cell.angle_beta   90.00
_cell.angle_gamma   90.00
#
_symmetry.space_group_name_H-M   'P 1'
#
loop_
_entity.id
_entity.type
_entity.pdbx_description
1 polymer ?
#
loop_
_entity_poly.entity_id
_entity_poly.type
_entity_poly.pdbx_seq_one_letter_code
_entity_poly.pdbx_strand_id
1 'polypeptide(L)'
;VKINELIKPNKAVADYRTEITGVAAGDLDGVTCSVADIQKSLKKLLSNGTILVGHGLHNDLQVLKIDHARVIDTSYIFKYLDAPIYRKPSLNNLCKSVLGYEVRKPGAAHNCLDDACAAMKLVLAKLERGEITLVPDVSQPEREKLLLHRIPVYVHREEISKVIPGAVAIEVKVDYTLPDSHGLPQKLVSFQFGDGSTASLYIRKMAQEDSHREVLSNKRAFEGEETSIESKKLKTDEKITKKVMEDNSQLDDHLKEIERLKQELQEKDAKIVLQDKMISNLLKKVEEMKKVLNKRK
;
A
#
# COMPACT_ATOMS: atom_id res chain seq x y z
N VAL A 1 -23.00 14.68 14.03
CA VAL A 1 -22.44 15.54 12.97
C VAL A 1 -22.13 14.67 11.77
N LYS A 2 -22.56 15.06 10.57
CA LYS A 2 -22.22 14.38 9.31
C LYS A 2 -21.31 15.32 8.52
N ILE A 3 -20.19 14.82 8.03
CA ILE A 3 -19.30 15.54 7.09
C ILE A 3 -19.44 14.83 5.74
N ASN A 4 -19.79 15.57 4.69
CA ASN A 4 -19.90 15.08 3.32
C ASN A 4 -19.58 16.23 2.36
N GLU A 5 -18.30 16.43 2.06
CA GLU A 5 -17.82 17.61 1.37
C GLU A 5 -16.92 17.19 0.19
N LEU A 6 -17.03 17.92 -0.92
CA LEU A 6 -16.03 17.90 -1.98
C LEU A 6 -14.89 18.86 -1.61
N ILE A 7 -13.65 18.47 -1.92
CA ILE A 7 -12.47 19.25 -1.59
C ILE A 7 -11.83 19.73 -2.88
N LYS A 8 -11.51 21.03 -2.93
CA LYS A 8 -10.73 21.61 -4.02
C LYS A 8 -9.26 21.17 -3.91
N PRO A 9 -8.72 20.44 -4.89
CA PRO A 9 -7.31 20.06 -4.87
C PRO A 9 -6.41 21.28 -5.11
N ASN A 10 -5.24 21.29 -4.46
CA ASN A 10 -4.28 22.40 -4.61
C ASN A 10 -3.54 22.40 -5.96
N LYS A 11 -3.65 21.32 -6.73
CA LYS A 11 -3.03 21.13 -8.04
C LYS A 11 -4.08 20.68 -9.05
N ALA A 12 -3.82 20.90 -10.33
CA ALA A 12 -4.67 20.41 -11.40
C ALA A 12 -4.79 18.88 -11.32
N VAL A 13 -6.01 18.37 -11.51
CA VAL A 13 -6.31 16.95 -11.55
C VAL A 13 -6.03 16.44 -12.95
N ALA A 14 -5.15 15.44 -13.09
CA ALA A 14 -4.84 14.82 -14.38
C ALA A 14 -5.90 13.78 -14.78
N ASP A 15 -6.42 13.05 -13.80
CA ASP A 15 -7.45 12.02 -13.97
C ASP A 15 -8.35 11.98 -12.73
N TYR A 16 -9.66 12.10 -12.94
CA TYR A 16 -10.67 12.08 -11.89
C TYR A 16 -11.10 10.66 -11.50
N ARG A 17 -10.80 9.68 -12.37
CA ARG A 17 -11.22 8.28 -12.21
C ARG A 17 -12.71 8.18 -11.94
N THR A 18 -13.53 8.93 -12.70
CA THR A 18 -14.96 9.13 -12.45
C THR A 18 -15.74 7.81 -12.37
N GLU A 19 -15.32 6.81 -13.14
CA GLU A 19 -15.86 5.45 -13.10
C GLU A 19 -15.66 4.74 -11.75
N ILE A 20 -14.67 5.18 -10.96
CA ILE A 20 -14.37 4.68 -9.62
C ILE A 20 -14.85 5.65 -8.55
N THR A 21 -14.57 6.95 -8.67
CA THR A 21 -14.83 7.95 -7.62
C THR A 21 -16.24 8.52 -7.67
N GLY A 22 -16.92 8.43 -8.81
CA GLY A 22 -18.18 9.11 -9.07
C GLY A 22 -18.06 10.62 -9.21
N VAL A 23 -16.84 11.17 -9.21
CA VAL A 23 -16.57 12.61 -9.29
C VAL A 23 -16.11 12.97 -10.71
N ALA A 24 -16.78 13.93 -11.32
CA ALA A 24 -16.42 14.54 -12.60
C ALA A 24 -15.79 15.93 -12.40
N ALA A 25 -15.18 16.47 -13.46
CA ALA A 25 -14.56 17.80 -13.41
C ALA A 25 -15.54 18.90 -12.98
N GLY A 26 -16.77 18.86 -13.51
CA GLY A 26 -17.81 19.84 -13.19
C GLY A 26 -18.31 19.79 -11.75
N ASP A 27 -18.14 18.67 -11.04
CA ASP A 27 -18.53 18.58 -9.63
C ASP A 27 -17.62 19.41 -8.71
N LEU A 28 -16.41 19.75 -9.18
CA LEU A 28 -15.49 20.62 -8.46
C LEU A 28 -15.67 22.11 -8.81
N ASP A 29 -16.58 22.45 -9.72
CA ASP A 29 -16.86 23.84 -10.08
C ASP A 29 -17.48 24.58 -8.89
N GLY A 30 -16.86 25.69 -8.49
CA GLY A 30 -17.31 26.47 -7.35
C GLY A 30 -17.02 25.85 -5.97
N VAL A 31 -16.41 24.66 -5.90
CA VAL A 31 -15.97 24.09 -4.61
C VAL A 31 -14.85 24.94 -4.02
N THR A 32 -15.06 25.44 -2.81
CA THR A 32 -14.10 26.30 -2.09
C THR A 32 -13.43 25.62 -0.90
N CYS A 33 -14.01 24.50 -0.42
CA CYS A 33 -13.50 23.76 0.72
C CYS A 33 -12.08 23.24 0.43
N SER A 34 -11.12 23.62 1.26
CA SER A 34 -9.73 23.17 1.15
C SER A 34 -9.45 21.97 2.06
N VAL A 35 -8.29 21.31 1.85
CA VAL A 35 -7.80 20.28 2.76
C VAL A 35 -7.63 20.82 4.19
N ALA A 36 -7.24 22.09 4.35
CA ALA A 36 -7.08 22.70 5.67
C ALA A 36 -8.44 22.88 6.39
N ASP A 37 -9.49 23.22 5.64
CA ASP A 37 -10.84 23.39 6.19
C ASP A 37 -11.41 22.05 6.68
N ILE A 38 -11.27 21.00 5.88
CA ILE A 38 -11.75 19.67 6.27
C ILE A 38 -10.92 19.11 7.44
N GLN A 39 -9.61 19.33 7.46
CA GLN A 39 -8.76 18.94 8.58
C GLN A 39 -9.20 19.60 9.88
N LYS A 40 -9.53 20.91 9.86
CA LYS A 40 -10.03 21.63 11.03
C LYS A 40 -11.35 21.04 11.53
N SER A 41 -12.25 20.68 10.62
CA SER A 41 -13.52 20.03 10.95
C SER A 41 -13.32 18.63 11.54
N LEU A 42 -12.47 17.82 10.91
CA LEU A 42 -12.13 16.46 11.37
C LEU A 42 -11.42 16.49 12.72
N LYS A 43 -10.50 17.41 12.98
CA LYS A 43 -9.78 17.52 14.25
C LYS A 43 -10.73 17.64 15.45
N LYS A 44 -11.81 18.41 15.30
CA LYS A 44 -12.84 18.55 16.35
C LYS A 44 -13.57 17.24 16.61
N LEU A 45 -13.83 16.44 15.57
CA LEU A 45 -14.51 15.15 15.70
C LEU A 45 -13.59 14.04 16.20
N LEU A 46 -12.32 14.03 15.79
CA LEU A 46 -11.33 13.02 16.17
C LEU A 46 -10.73 13.25 17.56
N SER A 47 -11.09 14.35 18.23
CA SER A 47 -10.68 14.65 19.60
C SER A 47 -11.32 13.70 20.62
N ASN A 48 -10.87 13.77 21.88
CA ASN A 48 -11.52 13.14 23.04
C ASN A 48 -11.61 11.59 23.01
N GLY A 49 -10.57 10.92 22.50
CA GLY A 49 -10.53 9.45 22.51
C GLY A 49 -11.43 8.79 21.46
N THR A 50 -11.95 9.56 20.50
CA THR A 50 -12.73 9.05 19.37
C THR A 50 -11.95 7.99 18.60
N ILE A 51 -12.63 6.90 18.24
CA ILE A 51 -12.07 5.83 17.42
C ILE A 51 -12.58 6.03 15.99
N LEU A 52 -11.66 6.13 15.04
CA LEU A 52 -11.98 6.21 13.62
C LEU A 52 -12.19 4.81 13.06
N VAL A 53 -13.28 4.59 12.34
CA VAL A 53 -13.64 3.31 11.73
C VAL A 53 -13.70 3.47 10.21
N GLY A 54 -13.12 2.52 9.47
CA GLY A 54 -13.09 2.57 8.01
C GLY A 54 -12.49 1.33 7.36
N HIS A 55 -12.13 1.41 6.08
CA HIS A 55 -11.57 0.31 5.30
C HIS A 55 -10.37 0.77 4.48
N GLY A 56 -9.18 0.30 4.80
CA GLY A 56 -7.95 0.73 4.13
C GLY A 56 -7.56 2.18 4.47
N LEU A 57 -7.82 2.60 5.72
CA LEU A 57 -7.76 3.99 6.19
C LEU A 57 -6.37 4.62 6.05
N HIS A 58 -5.31 3.82 5.90
CA HIS A 58 -3.97 4.33 5.65
C HIS A 58 -3.92 5.31 4.47
N ASN A 59 -4.55 4.94 3.35
CA ASN A 59 -4.56 5.79 2.14
C ASN A 59 -5.35 7.08 2.39
N ASP A 60 -6.50 6.97 3.06
CA ASP A 60 -7.37 8.12 3.36
C ASP A 60 -6.66 9.12 4.29
N LEU A 61 -6.06 8.62 5.38
CA LEU A 61 -5.33 9.43 6.36
C LEU A 61 -4.08 10.08 5.75
N GLN A 62 -3.40 9.40 4.84
CA GLN A 62 -2.25 9.95 4.12
C GLN A 62 -2.67 11.13 3.22
N VAL A 63 -3.75 10.98 2.45
CA VAL A 63 -4.28 12.06 1.59
C VAL A 63 -4.78 13.23 2.43
N LEU A 64 -5.46 12.94 3.55
CA LEU A 64 -5.93 13.96 4.49
C LEU A 64 -4.81 14.58 5.32
N LYS A 65 -3.60 13.99 5.34
CA LYS A 65 -2.47 14.39 6.19
C LYS A 65 -2.86 14.48 7.66
N ILE A 66 -3.62 13.50 8.14
CA ILE A 66 -4.06 13.40 9.53
C ILE A 66 -3.39 12.16 10.13
N ASP A 67 -2.76 12.35 11.28
CA ASP A 67 -2.30 11.25 12.12
C ASP A 67 -3.32 11.04 13.25
N HIS A 68 -3.89 9.84 13.33
CA HIS A 68 -4.86 9.47 14.36
C HIS A 68 -4.59 8.04 14.83
N ALA A 69 -4.21 7.90 16.10
CA ALA A 69 -3.77 6.61 16.65
C ALA A 69 -4.90 5.59 16.84
N ARG A 70 -6.11 6.06 17.15
CA ARG A 70 -7.24 5.20 17.53
C ARG A 70 -8.06 4.84 16.30
N VAL A 71 -7.65 3.79 15.61
CA VAL A 71 -8.25 3.35 14.35
C VAL A 71 -8.70 1.90 14.42
N ILE A 72 -9.90 1.60 13.91
CA ILE A 72 -10.35 0.27 13.57
C ILE A 72 -10.47 0.20 12.04
N ASP A 73 -9.53 -0.49 11.42
CA ASP A 73 -9.51 -0.71 9.98
C ASP A 73 -10.07 -2.11 9.64
N THR A 74 -11.23 -2.12 8.99
CA THR A 74 -11.93 -3.35 8.56
C THR A 74 -11.09 -4.21 7.61
N SER A 75 -10.12 -3.64 6.89
CA SER A 75 -9.21 -4.41 6.04
C SER A 75 -8.21 -5.28 6.82
N TYR A 76 -8.01 -5.01 8.12
CA TYR A 76 -7.08 -5.75 8.99
C TYR A 76 -7.77 -6.67 10.00
N ILE A 77 -8.98 -6.34 10.45
CA ILE A 77 -9.71 -7.15 11.45
C ILE A 77 -10.51 -8.31 10.84
N PHE A 78 -10.62 -8.35 9.51
CA PHE A 78 -11.17 -9.46 8.75
C PHE A 78 -10.08 -10.09 7.90
N LYS A 79 -10.09 -11.42 7.79
CA LYS A 79 -9.10 -12.19 7.05
C LYS A 79 -9.80 -13.19 6.14
N TYR A 80 -9.17 -13.53 5.02
CA TYR A 80 -9.61 -14.66 4.25
C TYR A 80 -9.28 -15.98 4.97
N LEU A 81 -10.12 -16.99 4.79
CA LEU A 81 -9.91 -18.32 5.38
C LEU A 81 -8.63 -18.98 4.85
N ASP A 82 -8.41 -18.91 3.54
CA ASP A 82 -7.38 -19.68 2.82
C ASP A 82 -6.38 -18.78 2.06
N ALA A 83 -6.26 -17.51 2.44
CA ALA A 83 -5.33 -16.59 1.78
C ALA A 83 -4.14 -16.21 2.66
N PRO A 84 -3.00 -15.82 2.05
CA PRO A 84 -1.87 -15.30 2.80
C PRO A 84 -2.25 -14.12 3.70
N ILE A 85 -1.55 -13.99 4.83
CA ILE A 85 -1.84 -12.96 5.86
C ILE A 85 -1.79 -11.52 5.35
N TYR A 86 -1.09 -11.26 4.24
CA TYR A 86 -0.97 -9.94 3.63
C TYR A 86 -2.16 -9.60 2.71
N ARG A 87 -2.95 -10.61 2.31
CA ARG A 87 -4.09 -10.39 1.44
C ARG A 87 -5.26 -9.83 2.24
N LYS A 88 -5.62 -8.58 1.94
CA LYS A 88 -6.75 -7.90 2.58
C LYS A 88 -8.04 -8.14 1.77
N PRO A 89 -9.15 -8.48 2.44
CA PRO A 89 -10.44 -8.58 1.78
C PRO A 89 -10.95 -7.22 1.32
N SER A 90 -11.64 -7.16 0.19
CA SER A 90 -12.28 -5.92 -0.27
C SER A 90 -13.52 -5.62 0.57
N LEU A 91 -13.85 -4.34 0.74
CA LEU A 91 -15.07 -3.92 1.44
C LEU A 91 -16.33 -4.60 0.90
N ASN A 92 -16.45 -4.74 -0.43
CA ASN A 92 -17.62 -5.37 -1.04
C ASN A 92 -17.72 -6.86 -0.69
N ASN A 93 -16.60 -7.59 -0.71
CA ASN A 93 -16.56 -9.00 -0.31
C ASN A 93 -16.89 -9.17 1.17
N LEU A 94 -16.43 -8.25 2.03
CA LEU A 94 -16.78 -8.22 3.44
C LEU A 94 -18.27 -8.02 3.65
N CYS A 95 -18.86 -6.99 3.02
CA CYS A 95 -20.30 -6.75 3.15
C CYS A 95 -21.11 -7.95 2.67
N LYS A 96 -20.74 -8.55 1.53
CA LYS A 96 -21.44 -9.71 0.98
C LYS A 96 -21.40 -10.90 1.95
N SER A 97 -20.23 -11.18 2.52
CA SER A 97 -20.03 -12.37 3.34
C SER A 97 -20.53 -12.20 4.78
N VAL A 98 -20.39 -11.00 5.35
CA VAL A 98 -20.71 -10.74 6.77
C VAL A 98 -22.12 -10.19 6.95
N LEU A 99 -22.52 -9.25 6.07
CA LEU A 99 -23.78 -8.51 6.15
C LEU A 99 -24.85 -9.03 5.17
N GLY A 100 -24.49 -9.91 4.23
CA GLY A 100 -25.42 -10.51 3.28
C GLY A 100 -25.84 -9.58 2.13
N TYR A 101 -25.15 -8.46 1.92
CA TYR A 101 -25.44 -7.53 0.82
C TYR A 101 -24.15 -6.98 0.20
N GLU A 102 -24.21 -6.60 -1.07
CA GLU A 102 -23.10 -5.94 -1.77
C GLU A 102 -23.20 -4.43 -1.58
N VAL A 103 -22.13 -3.78 -1.11
CA VAL A 103 -22.09 -2.31 -0.97
C VAL A 103 -22.10 -1.61 -2.33
N ARG A 104 -21.61 -2.29 -3.38
CA ARG A 104 -21.59 -1.77 -4.75
C ARG A 104 -21.86 -2.88 -5.75
N LYS A 105 -22.61 -2.55 -6.81
CA LYS A 105 -22.78 -3.42 -7.98
C LYS A 105 -21.49 -3.42 -8.82
N PRO A 106 -21.22 -4.48 -9.60
CA PRO A 106 -20.10 -4.49 -10.53
C PRO A 106 -20.13 -3.29 -11.48
N GLY A 107 -19.03 -2.54 -11.55
CA GLY A 107 -18.90 -1.35 -12.41
C GLY A 107 -19.59 -0.09 -11.88
N ALA A 108 -20.21 -0.11 -10.70
CA ALA A 108 -20.75 1.09 -10.08
C ALA A 108 -19.64 1.93 -9.43
N ALA A 109 -19.71 3.25 -9.60
CA ALA A 109 -18.84 4.19 -8.91
C ALA A 109 -18.98 4.09 -7.38
N HIS A 110 -17.93 4.45 -6.67
CA HIS A 110 -17.88 4.45 -5.22
C HIS A 110 -18.62 5.66 -4.64
N ASN A 111 -19.22 5.45 -3.47
CA ASN A 111 -19.82 6.52 -2.67
C ASN A 111 -19.20 6.46 -1.27
N CYS A 112 -18.50 7.52 -0.87
CA CYS A 112 -17.77 7.54 0.41
C CYS A 112 -18.69 7.40 1.63
N LEU A 113 -19.94 7.84 1.56
CA LEU A 113 -20.91 7.68 2.65
C LEU A 113 -21.36 6.23 2.81
N ASP A 114 -21.67 5.57 1.70
CA ASP A 114 -22.06 4.16 1.71
C ASP A 114 -20.91 3.29 2.21
N ASP A 115 -19.68 3.62 1.81
CA ASP A 115 -18.46 2.93 2.22
C ASP A 115 -18.19 3.09 3.72
N ALA A 116 -18.29 4.32 4.25
CA ALA A 116 -18.14 4.60 5.66
C ALA A 116 -19.22 3.90 6.51
N CYS A 117 -20.48 3.92 6.02
CA CYS A 117 -21.59 3.23 6.68
C CYS A 117 -21.38 1.71 6.68
N ALA A 118 -20.94 1.14 5.56
CA ALA A 118 -20.64 -0.27 5.42
C ALA A 118 -19.50 -0.71 6.36
N ALA A 119 -18.40 0.05 6.43
CA ALA A 119 -17.31 -0.23 7.36
C ALA A 119 -17.78 -0.21 8.82
N MET A 120 -18.63 0.76 9.20
CA MET A 120 -19.22 0.81 10.54
C MET A 120 -20.10 -0.41 10.83
N LYS A 121 -20.98 -0.78 9.90
CA LYS A 121 -21.84 -1.98 10.03
C LYS A 121 -21.03 -3.26 10.21
N LEU A 122 -19.90 -3.40 9.51
CA LEU A 122 -18.99 -4.53 9.67
C LEU A 122 -18.39 -4.61 11.08
N VAL A 123 -17.96 -3.47 11.65
CA VAL A 123 -17.44 -3.43 13.02
C VAL A 123 -18.53 -3.77 14.03
N LEU A 124 -19.74 -3.24 13.88
CA LEU A 124 -20.86 -3.56 14.77
C LEU A 124 -21.20 -5.05 14.72
N ALA A 125 -21.33 -5.63 13.52
CA ALA A 125 -21.57 -7.06 13.35
C ALA A 125 -20.46 -7.92 13.97
N LYS A 126 -19.20 -7.45 13.91
CA LYS A 126 -18.06 -8.11 14.54
C LYS A 126 -18.16 -8.11 16.06
N LEU A 127 -18.54 -6.98 16.65
CA LEU A 127 -18.70 -6.82 18.10
C LEU A 127 -19.87 -7.64 18.64
N GLU A 128 -20.98 -7.73 17.90
CA GLU A 128 -22.14 -8.54 18.27
C GLU A 128 -21.85 -10.05 18.23
N ARG A 129 -21.05 -10.51 17.27
CA ARG A 129 -20.76 -11.93 17.06
C ARG A 129 -19.54 -12.45 17.83
N GLY A 130 -18.63 -11.57 18.26
CA GLY A 130 -17.46 -11.90 19.09
C GLY A 130 -16.30 -12.63 18.39
N GLU A 131 -16.52 -13.32 17.27
CA GLU A 131 -15.50 -14.12 16.59
C GLU A 131 -14.85 -13.43 15.39
N ILE A 132 -13.60 -13.82 15.08
CA ILE A 132 -12.94 -13.39 13.84
C ILE A 132 -13.63 -14.04 12.64
N THR A 133 -14.55 -13.32 12.00
CA THR A 133 -15.16 -13.80 10.75
C THR A 133 -14.10 -13.99 9.66
N LEU A 134 -13.90 -15.24 9.28
CA LEU A 134 -13.10 -15.64 8.12
C LEU A 134 -13.97 -15.54 6.89
N VAL A 135 -13.43 -14.93 5.85
CA VAL A 135 -14.16 -14.59 4.62
C VAL A 135 -13.70 -15.56 3.53
N PRO A 136 -14.59 -16.09 2.68
CA PRO A 136 -14.15 -16.86 1.53
C PRO A 136 -13.39 -15.95 0.57
N ASP A 137 -12.24 -16.41 0.09
CA ASP A 137 -11.48 -15.70 -0.92
C ASP A 137 -12.15 -15.88 -2.28
N VAL A 138 -12.98 -14.90 -2.67
CA VAL A 138 -13.65 -14.88 -3.98
C VAL A 138 -12.73 -14.25 -5.04
N SER A 139 -11.42 -14.29 -4.86
CA SER A 139 -10.49 -13.74 -5.82
C SER A 139 -10.71 -14.33 -7.20
N GLN A 140 -10.91 -13.44 -8.17
CA GLN A 140 -10.68 -13.79 -9.56
C GLN A 140 -9.21 -14.18 -9.67
N PRO A 141 -8.86 -15.24 -10.42
CA PRO A 141 -7.49 -15.72 -10.51
C PRO A 141 -6.58 -14.59 -11.01
N GLU A 142 -5.71 -14.08 -10.15
CA GLU A 142 -4.65 -13.17 -10.54
C GLU A 142 -3.64 -13.98 -11.35
N ARG A 143 -3.82 -13.96 -12.68
CA ARG A 143 -2.80 -14.46 -13.60
C ARG A 143 -1.56 -13.61 -13.44
N GLU A 144 -0.40 -14.23 -13.23
CA GLU A 144 0.88 -13.57 -13.50
C GLU A 144 0.86 -13.11 -14.97
N LYS A 145 0.74 -11.79 -15.18
CA LYS A 145 0.65 -11.22 -16.52
C LYS A 145 2.07 -10.94 -17.00
N LEU A 146 2.58 -11.83 -17.85
CA LEU A 146 3.68 -11.48 -18.74
C LEU A 146 3.13 -10.48 -19.76
N LEU A 147 3.71 -9.27 -19.79
CA LEU A 147 3.38 -8.26 -20.79
C LEU A 147 4.49 -8.24 -21.84
N LEU A 148 4.11 -8.53 -23.08
CA LEU A 148 4.88 -8.19 -24.26
C LEU A 148 4.50 -6.77 -24.64
N HIS A 149 5.45 -5.84 -24.57
CA HIS A 149 5.19 -4.45 -24.96
C HIS A 149 5.96 -4.12 -26.25
N ARG A 150 5.43 -3.15 -27.03
CA ARG A 150 6.02 -2.66 -28.29
C ARG A 150 6.18 -3.74 -29.38
N ILE A 151 5.20 -4.64 -29.54
CA ILE A 151 5.13 -5.50 -30.72
C ILE A 151 4.89 -4.59 -31.94
N PRO A 152 5.78 -4.57 -32.95
CA PRO A 152 5.57 -3.76 -34.14
C PRO A 152 4.30 -4.17 -34.90
N VAL A 153 3.61 -3.20 -35.50
CA VAL A 153 2.31 -3.41 -36.17
C VAL A 153 2.39 -4.38 -37.35
N TYR A 154 3.58 -4.57 -37.93
CA TYR A 154 3.81 -5.46 -39.06
C TYR A 154 4.07 -6.93 -38.66
N VAL A 155 4.13 -7.26 -37.36
CA VAL A 155 4.32 -8.65 -36.92
C VAL A 155 3.01 -9.41 -37.12
N HIS A 156 3.02 -10.35 -38.06
CA HIS A 156 1.86 -11.15 -38.42
C HIS A 156 1.52 -12.20 -37.35
N ARG A 157 0.25 -12.62 -37.30
CA ARG A 157 -0.28 -13.54 -36.27
C ARG A 157 0.50 -14.85 -36.20
N GLU A 158 0.93 -15.35 -37.34
CA GLU A 158 1.71 -16.57 -37.48
C GLU A 158 3.06 -16.44 -36.75
N GLU A 159 3.69 -15.27 -36.78
CA GLU A 159 4.95 -15.00 -36.08
C GLU A 159 4.76 -14.91 -34.57
N ILE A 160 3.68 -14.26 -34.10
CA ILE A 160 3.35 -14.19 -32.67
C ILE A 160 3.09 -15.60 -32.11
N SER A 161 2.44 -16.47 -32.89
CA SER A 161 2.15 -17.85 -32.48
C SER A 161 3.39 -18.73 -32.35
N LYS A 162 4.47 -18.44 -33.09
CA LYS A 162 5.76 -19.15 -33.01
C LYS A 162 6.53 -18.85 -31.73
N VAL A 163 6.24 -17.73 -31.06
CA VAL A 163 6.94 -17.29 -29.83
C VAL A 163 6.28 -17.84 -28.56
N ILE A 164 5.00 -18.22 -28.63
CA ILE A 164 4.28 -18.80 -27.48
C ILE A 164 4.63 -20.30 -27.41
N PRO A 165 5.16 -20.82 -26.29
CA PRO A 165 5.89 -22.09 -26.30
C PRO A 165 5.08 -23.31 -26.77
N GLY A 166 5.46 -23.84 -27.92
CA GLY A 166 5.16 -25.18 -28.42
C GLY A 166 6.33 -25.64 -29.31
N ALA A 167 7.18 -26.52 -28.77
CA ALA A 167 8.29 -27.23 -29.42
C ALA A 167 9.02 -26.51 -30.58
N VAL A 168 9.90 -25.57 -30.25
CA VAL A 168 10.96 -25.10 -31.18
C VAL A 168 12.29 -25.12 -30.42
N ALA A 169 13.37 -25.57 -31.06
CA ALA A 169 14.73 -25.43 -30.53
C ALA A 169 15.12 -23.95 -30.62
N ILE A 170 15.11 -23.26 -29.49
CA ILE A 170 15.39 -21.82 -29.41
C ILE A 170 16.82 -21.63 -28.91
N GLU A 171 17.69 -21.00 -29.72
CA GLU A 171 18.88 -20.34 -29.17
C GLU A 171 18.50 -18.95 -28.68
N VAL A 172 18.37 -18.81 -27.37
CA VAL A 172 18.08 -17.53 -26.72
C VAL A 172 19.39 -16.76 -26.54
N LYS A 173 19.61 -15.73 -27.36
CA LYS A 173 20.61 -14.71 -27.04
C LYS A 173 19.95 -13.63 -26.19
N VAL A 174 20.34 -13.61 -24.92
CA VAL A 174 19.98 -12.57 -23.98
C VAL A 174 20.95 -11.43 -24.17
N ASP A 175 20.48 -10.32 -24.72
CA ASP A 175 21.25 -9.09 -24.77
C ASP A 175 20.65 -8.04 -23.83
N TYR A 176 21.57 -7.38 -23.12
CA TYR A 176 21.49 -6.21 -22.24
C TYR A 176 20.13 -5.84 -21.63
N THR A 177 20.12 -5.64 -20.31
CA THR A 177 19.03 -4.95 -19.62
C THR A 177 18.99 -3.50 -20.08
N LEU A 178 17.91 -3.11 -20.75
CA LEU A 178 17.67 -1.73 -21.17
C LEU A 178 16.56 -1.14 -20.31
N PRO A 179 16.62 0.14 -19.92
CA PRO A 179 15.48 0.82 -19.34
C PRO A 179 14.45 1.14 -20.43
N ASP A 180 13.16 1.07 -20.08
CA ASP A 180 12.09 1.58 -20.94
C ASP A 180 12.05 3.11 -20.91
N SER A 181 11.07 3.70 -21.62
CA SER A 181 10.84 5.16 -21.62
C SER A 181 10.50 5.76 -20.26
N HIS A 182 10.26 4.93 -19.24
CA HIS A 182 9.99 5.31 -17.85
C HIS A 182 11.14 4.90 -16.91
N GLY A 183 12.27 4.44 -17.44
CA GLY A 183 13.45 4.05 -16.66
C GLY A 183 13.38 2.64 -16.05
N LEU A 184 12.41 1.82 -16.44
CA LEU A 184 12.17 0.51 -15.83
C LEU A 184 12.91 -0.59 -16.59
N PRO A 185 13.56 -1.54 -15.88
CA PRO A 185 14.38 -2.55 -16.53
C PRO A 185 13.51 -3.52 -17.34
N GLN A 186 13.83 -3.62 -18.63
CA GLN A 186 13.28 -4.58 -19.58
C GLN A 186 14.41 -5.41 -20.17
N LYS A 187 14.08 -6.64 -20.56
CA LYS A 187 15.02 -7.55 -21.18
C LYS A 187 14.69 -7.69 -22.66
N LEU A 188 15.63 -7.36 -23.55
CA LEU A 188 15.48 -7.70 -24.96
C LEU A 188 15.79 -9.18 -25.14
N VAL A 189 14.86 -9.90 -25.75
CA VAL A 189 15.00 -11.31 -26.06
C VAL A 189 14.88 -11.45 -27.56
N SER A 190 15.97 -11.92 -28.17
CA SER A 190 16.03 -12.19 -29.61
C SER A 190 15.96 -13.70 -29.83
N PHE A 191 15.17 -14.08 -30.83
CA PHE A 191 14.90 -15.43 -31.26
C PHE A 191 15.43 -15.60 -32.67
N GLN A 192 16.16 -16.68 -32.93
CA GLN A 192 16.53 -17.10 -34.28
C GLN A 192 15.78 -18.39 -34.60
N PHE A 193 15.09 -18.41 -35.74
CA PHE A 193 14.30 -19.54 -36.17
C PHE A 193 15.13 -20.45 -37.10
N GLY A 194 14.72 -21.71 -37.24
CA GLY A 194 15.42 -22.69 -38.07
C GLY A 194 15.49 -22.35 -39.56
N ASP A 195 14.68 -21.38 -40.02
CA ASP A 195 14.72 -20.81 -41.37
C ASP A 195 15.73 -19.65 -41.52
N GLY A 196 16.46 -19.31 -40.45
CA GLY A 196 17.45 -18.23 -40.42
C GLY A 196 16.89 -16.85 -40.05
N SER A 197 15.57 -16.69 -39.96
CA SER A 197 14.92 -15.42 -39.60
C SER A 197 15.12 -15.09 -38.12
N THR A 198 15.09 -13.80 -37.78
CA THR A 198 15.21 -13.33 -36.39
C THR A 198 14.03 -12.46 -35.97
N ALA A 199 13.57 -12.60 -34.73
CA ALA A 199 12.58 -11.73 -34.11
C ALA A 199 13.05 -11.31 -32.71
N SER A 200 12.73 -10.08 -32.29
CA SER A 200 13.14 -9.58 -30.98
C SER A 200 11.96 -8.98 -30.23
N LEU A 201 11.89 -9.25 -28.93
CA LEU A 201 10.83 -8.79 -28.03
C LEU A 201 11.41 -8.26 -26.73
N TYR A 202 10.79 -7.22 -26.19
CA TYR A 202 11.12 -6.72 -24.86
C TYR A 202 10.16 -7.33 -23.84
N ILE A 203 10.73 -7.97 -22.83
CA ILE A 203 9.99 -8.71 -21.80
C ILE A 203 10.28 -8.09 -20.44
N ARG A 204 9.23 -7.91 -19.65
CA ARG A 204 9.30 -7.45 -18.27
C ARG A 204 8.54 -8.40 -17.34
N LYS A 205 9.17 -8.75 -16.21
CA LYS A 205 8.49 -9.41 -15.09
C LYS A 205 7.92 -8.32 -14.18
N MET A 206 6.63 -8.41 -13.87
CA MET A 206 6.02 -7.59 -12.83
C MET A 206 5.98 -8.42 -11.53
N ALA A 207 6.56 -7.90 -10.45
CA ALA A 207 6.11 -8.22 -9.10
C ALA A 207 5.17 -7.08 -8.67
N GLN A 208 4.15 -7.36 -7.86
CA GLN A 208 3.26 -6.32 -7.33
C GLN A 208 4.10 -5.17 -6.74
N GLU A 209 3.89 -3.97 -7.26
CA GLU A 209 4.33 -2.74 -6.62
C GLU A 209 3.41 -2.50 -5.42
N ASP A 210 3.87 -2.86 -4.22
CA ASP A 210 3.41 -2.25 -2.98
C ASP A 210 4.46 -1.22 -2.52
N SER A 211 4.01 0.04 -2.46
CA SER A 211 4.57 1.18 -1.70
C SER A 211 5.90 1.83 -2.14
N HIS A 212 5.84 3.16 -2.22
CA HIS A 212 6.92 4.16 -2.34
C HIS A 212 7.65 4.30 -3.69
N ARG A 213 7.22 5.31 -4.46
CA ARG A 213 8.16 6.20 -5.16
C ARG A 213 7.85 7.65 -4.85
N GLU A 214 8.72 8.24 -4.04
CA GLU A 214 8.99 9.68 -4.10
C GLU A 214 9.41 10.03 -5.53
N VAL A 215 8.64 10.89 -6.19
CA VAL A 215 9.09 11.57 -7.40
C VAL A 215 9.69 12.91 -6.96
N LEU A 216 11.00 12.90 -6.73
CA LEU A 216 11.81 14.10 -6.81
C LEU A 216 11.72 14.63 -8.24
N SER A 217 11.13 15.81 -8.35
CA SER A 217 11.05 16.60 -9.57
C SER A 217 12.45 16.96 -10.08
N ASN A 218 12.73 16.69 -11.36
CA ASN A 218 13.68 17.49 -12.11
C ASN A 218 13.13 17.83 -13.50
N LYS A 219 12.82 19.12 -13.66
CA LYS A 219 12.59 19.83 -14.92
C LYS A 219 13.88 19.89 -15.75
N ARG A 220 13.76 19.74 -17.07
CA ARG A 220 14.24 20.65 -18.15
C ARG A 220 14.05 19.96 -19.53
N ALA A 221 13.85 20.62 -20.67
CA ALA A 221 13.96 22.03 -21.07
C ALA A 221 13.14 22.29 -22.36
N PHE A 222 12.83 23.56 -22.63
CA PHE A 222 12.70 24.11 -23.98
C PHE A 222 13.50 25.42 -24.03
N GLU A 223 14.15 25.67 -25.17
CA GLU A 223 15.20 26.67 -25.43
C GLU A 223 14.67 28.11 -25.63
N GLY A 224 15.53 29.10 -25.40
CA GLY A 224 15.28 30.50 -25.74
C GLY A 224 16.26 31.50 -25.10
N GLU A 225 17.33 31.79 -25.85
CA GLU A 225 18.13 33.03 -25.90
C GLU A 225 19.10 33.48 -24.77
N GLU A 226 20.18 34.08 -25.27
CA GLU A 226 21.45 34.44 -24.67
C GLU A 226 21.36 35.54 -23.60
N THR A 227 22.23 35.46 -22.58
CA THR A 227 23.32 36.43 -22.32
C THR A 227 24.03 36.13 -21.00
N SER A 228 25.37 36.15 -21.06
CA SER A 228 26.36 36.46 -20.02
C SER A 228 25.95 36.44 -18.53
N ILE A 229 26.71 35.70 -17.71
CA ILE A 229 27.60 36.24 -16.67
C ILE A 229 28.10 35.08 -15.79
N GLU A 230 29.38 34.81 -15.97
CA GLU A 230 30.28 34.05 -15.13
C GLU A 230 30.29 34.62 -13.70
N SER A 231 29.77 33.87 -12.70
CA SER A 231 30.05 33.97 -11.25
C SER A 231 28.95 33.27 -10.43
N LYS A 232 29.03 31.95 -10.19
CA LYS A 232 28.26 31.25 -9.12
C LYS A 232 28.61 29.77 -8.87
N LYS A 233 29.62 29.20 -9.56
CA LYS A 233 29.93 27.76 -9.49
C LYS A 233 30.70 27.30 -8.25
N LEU A 234 31.11 28.21 -7.35
CA LEU A 234 31.97 27.88 -6.19
C LEU A 234 31.26 27.91 -4.82
N LYS A 235 29.94 28.17 -4.75
CA LYS A 235 29.18 28.16 -3.47
C LYS A 235 28.23 26.98 -3.28
N THR A 236 28.05 26.15 -4.30
CA THR A 236 27.07 25.06 -4.28
C THR A 236 27.69 23.73 -3.87
N ASP A 237 28.98 23.50 -4.15
CA ASP A 237 29.65 22.24 -3.84
C ASP A 237 30.01 22.08 -2.35
N GLU A 238 30.37 23.16 -1.63
CA GLU A 238 30.57 23.12 -0.17
C GLU A 238 29.27 22.87 0.62
N LYS A 239 28.12 23.25 0.04
CA LYS A 239 26.81 23.10 0.69
C LYS A 239 26.25 21.68 0.55
N ILE A 240 26.59 21.01 -0.56
CA ILE A 240 26.22 19.62 -0.81
C ILE A 240 27.08 18.68 0.04
N THR A 241 28.39 18.95 0.16
CA THR A 241 29.29 18.14 1.00
C THR A 241 28.95 18.24 2.49
N LYS A 242 28.62 19.44 3.02
CA LYS A 242 28.18 19.58 4.42
C LYS A 242 26.87 18.83 4.73
N LYS A 243 25.91 18.85 3.80
CA LYS A 243 24.62 18.17 3.98
C LYS A 243 24.76 16.63 3.97
N VAL A 244 25.61 16.10 3.09
CA VAL A 244 25.92 14.66 3.04
C VAL A 244 26.68 14.19 4.29
N MET A 245 27.48 15.06 4.91
CA MET A 245 28.20 14.73 6.16
C MET A 245 27.27 14.76 7.39
N GLU A 246 26.33 15.70 7.48
CA GLU A 246 25.33 15.77 8.56
C GLU A 246 24.30 14.62 8.50
N ASP A 247 23.85 14.26 7.30
CA ASP A 247 22.89 13.15 7.11
C ASP A 247 23.52 11.78 7.47
N ASN A 248 24.84 11.61 7.26
CA ASN A 248 25.56 10.38 7.66
C ASN A 248 25.79 10.29 9.17
N SER A 249 26.07 11.40 9.88
CA SER A 249 26.20 11.35 11.35
C SER A 249 24.87 11.05 12.03
N GLN A 250 23.77 11.54 11.48
CA GLN A 250 22.43 11.30 12.02
C GLN A 250 22.02 9.82 11.86
N LEU A 251 22.43 9.15 10.78
CA LEU A 251 22.16 7.73 10.56
C LEU A 251 22.89 6.83 11.58
N ASP A 252 24.15 7.14 11.89
CA ASP A 252 24.93 6.41 12.90
C ASP A 252 24.33 6.54 14.31
N ASP A 253 23.79 7.71 14.65
CA ASP A 253 23.12 7.91 15.94
C ASP A 253 21.79 7.17 16.02
N HIS A 254 21.03 7.11 14.92
CA HIS A 254 19.83 6.26 14.84
C HIS A 254 20.15 4.77 14.96
N LEU A 255 21.26 4.29 14.39
CA LEU A 255 21.69 2.90 14.52
C LEU A 255 22.06 2.55 15.97
N LYS A 256 22.79 3.44 16.67
CA LYS A 256 23.09 3.26 18.10
C LYS A 256 21.83 3.22 18.96
N GLU A 257 20.85 4.08 18.65
CA GLU A 257 19.57 4.11 19.36
C GLU A 257 18.78 2.82 19.16
N ILE A 258 18.73 2.29 17.93
CA ILE A 258 18.08 1.01 17.63
C ILE A 258 18.74 -0.13 18.42
N GLU A 259 20.07 -0.16 18.47
CA GLU A 259 20.79 -1.21 19.17
C GLU A 259 20.57 -1.14 20.69
N ARG A 260 20.50 0.08 21.25
CA ARG A 260 20.13 0.30 22.66
C ARG A 260 18.71 -0.20 22.95
N LEU A 261 17.74 0.14 22.09
CA LEU A 261 16.34 -0.28 22.26
C LEU A 261 16.18 -1.81 22.16
N LYS A 262 16.96 -2.48 21.30
CA LYS A 262 16.99 -3.94 21.24
C LYS A 262 17.48 -4.56 22.55
N GLN A 263 18.55 -4.03 23.14
CA GLN A 263 19.04 -4.52 24.44
C GLN A 263 18.00 -4.31 25.54
N GLU A 264 17.35 -3.14 25.60
CA GLU A 264 16.30 -2.87 26.60
C GLU A 264 15.09 -3.81 26.43
N LEU A 265 14.72 -4.14 25.19
CA LEU A 265 13.65 -5.09 24.91
C LEU A 265 14.02 -6.50 25.40
N GLN A 266 15.25 -6.95 25.13
CA GLN A 266 15.74 -8.25 25.58
C GLN A 266 15.76 -8.38 27.11
N GLU A 267 16.11 -7.31 27.83
CA GLU A 267 16.04 -7.27 29.30
C GLU A 267 14.60 -7.33 29.82
N LYS A 268 13.66 -6.64 29.15
CA LYS A 268 12.23 -6.69 29.50
C LYS A 268 11.65 -8.08 29.28
N ASP A 269 12.00 -8.74 28.18
CA ASP A 269 11.57 -10.11 27.91
C ASP A 269 12.08 -11.09 28.99
N ALA A 270 13.34 -10.93 29.42
CA ALA A 270 13.88 -11.74 30.52
C ALA A 270 13.12 -11.52 31.85
N LYS A 271 12.72 -10.27 32.14
CA LYS A 271 11.89 -9.95 33.33
C LYS A 271 10.49 -10.55 33.25
N ILE A 272 9.86 -10.54 32.07
CA ILE A 272 8.55 -11.16 31.85
C ILE A 272 8.62 -12.66 32.13
N VAL A 273 9.63 -13.36 31.61
CA VAL A 273 9.84 -14.79 31.85
C VAL A 273 9.98 -15.11 33.35
N LEU A 274 10.69 -14.26 34.11
CA LEU A 274 10.82 -14.41 35.56
C LEU A 274 9.48 -14.20 36.28
N GLN A 275 8.69 -13.20 35.85
CA GLN A 275 7.35 -12.95 36.39
C GLN A 275 6.41 -14.12 36.12
N ASP A 276 6.41 -14.67 34.90
CA ASP A 276 5.57 -15.82 34.55
C ASP A 276 5.90 -17.05 35.39
N LYS A 277 7.19 -17.28 35.68
CA LYS A 277 7.62 -18.34 36.58
C LYS A 277 7.10 -18.13 38.01
N MET A 278 7.09 -16.89 38.49
CA MET A 278 6.57 -16.55 39.81
C MET A 278 5.04 -16.73 39.88
N ILE A 279 4.32 -16.31 38.85
CA ILE A 279 2.87 -16.49 38.71
C ILE A 279 2.54 -17.99 38.70
N SER A 280 3.26 -18.80 37.92
CA SER A 280 3.07 -20.25 37.86
C SER A 280 3.23 -20.92 39.24
N ASN A 281 4.25 -20.51 40.01
CA ASN A 281 4.47 -21.03 41.36
C ASN A 281 3.35 -20.61 42.33
N LEU A 282 2.86 -19.38 42.25
CA LEU A 282 1.74 -18.92 43.06
C LEU A 282 0.45 -19.69 42.73
N LEU A 283 0.18 -19.92 41.44
CA LEU A 283 -0.97 -20.71 41.00
C LEU A 283 -0.93 -22.14 41.55
N LYS A 284 0.25 -22.78 41.54
CA LYS A 284 0.43 -24.12 42.15
C LYS A 284 0.11 -24.11 43.66
N LYS A 285 0.61 -23.11 44.40
CA LYS A 285 0.31 -22.97 45.83
C LYS A 285 -1.18 -22.73 46.11
N VAL A 286 -1.83 -21.91 45.28
CA VAL A 286 -3.28 -21.68 45.39
C VAL A 286 -4.05 -22.98 45.18
N GLU A 287 -3.65 -23.80 44.21
CA GLU A 287 -4.29 -25.08 43.94
C GLU A 287 -4.08 -26.10 45.07
N GLU A 288 -2.89 -26.13 45.68
CA GLU A 288 -2.62 -26.93 46.88
C GLU A 288 -3.49 -26.50 48.06
N MET A 289 -3.62 -25.19 48.32
CA MET A 289 -4.49 -24.67 49.37
C MET A 289 -5.96 -25.03 49.16
N LYS A 290 -6.45 -24.95 47.92
CA LYS A 290 -7.81 -25.39 47.56
C LYS A 290 -8.03 -26.88 47.86
N LYS A 291 -7.06 -27.74 47.53
CA LYS A 291 -7.12 -29.18 47.84
C LYS A 291 -7.15 -29.45 49.35
N VAL A 292 -6.37 -28.72 50.14
CA VAL A 292 -6.39 -28.84 51.62
C VAL A 292 -7.72 -28.38 52.19
N LEU A 293 -8.30 -27.29 51.67
CA LEU A 293 -9.59 -26.78 52.12
C LEU A 293 -10.74 -27.75 51.81
N ASN A 294 -10.73 -28.38 50.64
CA ASN A 294 -11.73 -29.37 50.25
C ASN A 294 -11.63 -30.68 51.05
N LYS A 295 -10.46 -31.02 51.62
CA LYS A 295 -10.31 -32.18 52.53
C LYS A 295 -10.78 -31.91 53.97
N ARG A 296 -11.03 -30.66 54.33
CA ARG A 296 -11.48 -30.24 55.68
C ARG A 296 -12.99 -30.00 55.77
N LYS A 297 -13.72 -30.13 54.65
CA LYS A 297 -15.18 -30.15 54.59
C LYS A 297 -15.65 -31.59 54.46
#